data_AF-A0AAU2G6C9-F1
#
_entry.id   AF-A0AAU2G6C9-F1
#
_cell.length_a   1.000
_cell.length_b   1.000
_cell.length_c   1.000
_cell.angle_alpha   90.00
_cell.angle_beta   90.00
_cell.angle_gamma   90.00
#
_symmetry.space_group_name_H-M   'P 1'
#
loop_
_entity.id
_entity.type
_entity.pdbx_description
1 polymer ?
#
loop_
_entity_poly.entity_id
_entity_poly.type
_entity_poly.pdbx_seq_one_letter_code
_entity_poly.pdbx_strand_id
1 'polypeptide(L)'
;MPSPFSAPGFADDLNPGLLDRWNAVINAEFNRIEEKQGASRYFTLRSTDPAAPRHAVSWFGNPAEPEFCFDQATARKLCDWGVRGRRGLHNEYCEYAVVTAPDSQGRMRPKRVQVTTELSEYYQVLAEDDPDLLRETLTETLGTKPPRWQDLYGPAVANPQLLSPAQRRVAFARQMTGHGKHTDLFEAGVPRHPDGSLNAVNALFMAHPINGLDDLIGIVAFGAKPYARRTATGELEAAGRDQIFRQDSELEQLACRNADPAAALAAAAAAFEGRTVSFADPLGVYIHRFASDVFQFEGGPVPAEWIRTGRGRPGLHQRLEFGPADDDPHFLDEITVIEGDSEEPVTGGYQVVRRVEVGPVVTLGAPTAVPAQDFVVLPDPPGPILCREASVCLSVGTLNQEFDAATGGPGPAIGPRGRR
;
A
#
# COMPACT_ATOMS: atom_id res chain seq x y z
N MET A 1 29.15 10.94 -2.52
CA MET A 1 27.84 10.63 -1.91
C MET A 1 27.01 9.89 -2.95
N PRO A 2 26.16 8.93 -2.58
CA PRO A 2 25.21 8.34 -3.51
C PRO A 2 24.37 9.45 -4.16
N SER A 3 23.95 9.27 -5.42
CA SER A 3 22.98 10.16 -6.07
C SER A 3 21.70 10.24 -5.22
N PRO A 4 20.90 11.32 -5.27
CA PRO A 4 19.55 11.33 -4.70
C PRO A 4 18.61 10.34 -5.41
N PHE A 5 17.59 9.84 -4.72
CA PHE A 5 16.43 9.19 -5.33
C PHE A 5 15.71 10.14 -6.27
N SER A 6 15.36 9.62 -7.44
CA SER A 6 14.47 10.26 -8.39
C SER A 6 13.04 10.32 -7.83
N ALA A 7 12.17 11.11 -8.47
CA ALA A 7 10.74 11.10 -8.15
C ALA A 7 10.17 9.66 -8.29
N PRO A 8 9.22 9.24 -7.43
CA PRO A 8 8.56 7.94 -7.53
C PRO A 8 8.09 7.64 -8.96
N GLY A 9 8.40 6.44 -9.45
CA GLY A 9 8.07 5.99 -10.80
C GLY A 9 8.75 6.75 -11.95
N PHE A 10 9.57 7.78 -11.67
CA PHE A 10 9.93 8.85 -12.61
C PHE A 10 8.69 9.59 -13.15
N ALA A 11 7.65 9.73 -12.32
CA ALA A 11 6.37 10.26 -12.73
C ALA A 11 6.38 11.77 -12.98
N ASP A 12 7.27 12.50 -12.30
CA ASP A 12 7.33 13.97 -12.31
C ASP A 12 8.78 14.46 -12.53
N ASP A 13 8.95 15.55 -13.27
CA ASP A 13 10.25 16.22 -13.45
C ASP A 13 10.47 17.24 -12.32
N LEU A 14 11.01 16.78 -11.20
CA LEU A 14 11.28 17.62 -10.05
C LEU A 14 12.51 18.49 -10.26
N ASN A 15 12.37 19.79 -9.97
CA ASN A 15 13.54 20.64 -9.83
C ASN A 15 14.46 20.14 -8.68
N PRO A 16 15.78 20.45 -8.73
CA PRO A 16 16.73 19.93 -7.75
C PRO A 16 16.36 20.21 -6.28
N GLY A 17 15.77 21.38 -5.99
CA GLY A 17 15.39 21.74 -4.62
C GLY A 17 14.22 20.90 -4.07
N LEU A 18 13.24 20.55 -4.90
CA LEU A 18 12.18 19.62 -4.52
C LEU A 18 12.71 18.19 -4.39
N LEU A 19 13.61 17.78 -5.28
CA LEU A 19 14.25 16.47 -5.22
C LEU A 19 15.05 16.30 -3.93
N ASP A 20 15.80 17.33 -3.52
CA ASP A 20 16.55 17.35 -2.27
C ASP A 20 15.62 17.23 -1.05
N ARG A 21 14.46 17.90 -1.07
CA ARG A 21 13.45 17.80 0.01
C ARG A 21 12.81 16.45 0.10
N TRP A 22 12.45 15.84 -1.03
CA TRP A 22 11.97 14.46 -1.06
C TRP A 22 13.01 13.49 -0.48
N ASN A 23 14.27 13.65 -0.86
CA ASN A 23 15.36 12.84 -0.32
C ASN A 23 15.64 13.11 1.15
N ALA A 24 15.44 14.33 1.63
CA ALA A 24 15.55 14.64 3.05
C ALA A 24 14.50 13.87 3.87
N VAL A 25 13.27 13.76 3.37
CA VAL A 25 12.21 12.94 3.98
C VAL A 25 12.62 11.46 4.01
N ILE A 26 13.06 10.89 2.89
CA ILE A 26 13.52 9.49 2.84
C ILE A 26 14.66 9.23 3.85
N ASN A 27 15.68 10.09 3.88
CA ASN A 27 16.81 9.92 4.78
C ASN A 27 16.41 10.08 6.24
N ALA A 28 15.49 11.00 6.57
CA ALA A 28 14.99 11.17 7.92
C ALA A 28 14.24 9.92 8.41
N GLU A 29 13.43 9.30 7.55
CA GLU A 29 12.74 8.05 7.88
C GLU A 29 13.73 6.88 8.06
N PHE A 30 14.68 6.73 7.14
CA PHE A 30 15.72 5.70 7.25
C PHE A 30 16.54 5.83 8.54
N ASN A 31 17.01 7.04 8.87
CA ASN A 31 17.78 7.28 10.09
C ASN A 31 16.98 6.93 11.34
N ARG A 32 15.69 7.31 11.40
CA ARG A 32 14.81 6.96 12.53
C ARG A 32 14.64 5.44 12.67
N ILE A 33 14.57 4.73 11.56
CA ILE A 33 14.45 3.26 11.55
C ILE A 33 15.76 2.61 12.03
N GLU A 34 16.92 3.10 11.58
CA GLU A 34 18.21 2.62 12.09
C GLU A 34 18.37 2.88 13.60
N GLU A 35 17.93 4.04 14.08
CA GLU A 35 17.92 4.36 15.52
C GLU A 35 17.01 3.42 16.31
N LYS A 36 15.82 3.10 15.76
CA LYS A 36 14.82 2.25 16.43
C LYS A 36 15.16 0.75 16.38
N GLN A 37 15.61 0.25 15.23
CA GLN A 37 15.80 -1.20 14.99
C GLN A 37 17.26 -1.66 15.07
N GLY A 38 18.20 -0.70 15.11
CA GLY A 38 19.63 -0.93 14.97
C GLY A 38 20.06 -1.06 13.51
N ALA A 39 21.17 -0.44 13.16
CA ALA A 39 21.77 -0.57 11.83
C ALA A 39 22.14 -2.04 11.54
N SER A 40 21.78 -2.51 10.34
CA SER A 40 22.18 -3.81 9.82
C SER A 40 23.12 -3.62 8.65
N ARG A 41 24.27 -4.29 8.64
CA ARG A 41 25.17 -4.27 7.48
C ARG A 41 24.58 -4.94 6.22
N TYR A 42 23.49 -5.69 6.39
CA TYR A 42 22.76 -6.33 5.31
C TYR A 42 21.64 -5.43 4.76
N PHE A 43 21.52 -4.21 5.25
CA PHE A 43 20.60 -3.22 4.72
C PHE A 43 21.33 -1.89 4.52
N THR A 44 21.16 -1.31 3.35
CA THR A 44 21.48 0.10 3.12
C THR A 44 20.31 0.72 2.39
N LEU A 45 20.04 2.01 2.62
CA LEU A 45 18.94 2.68 1.93
C LEU A 45 19.08 2.57 0.40
N ARG A 46 20.32 2.66 -0.11
CA ARG A 46 20.65 2.64 -1.54
C ARG A 46 21.92 1.82 -1.81
N SER A 47 21.94 1.12 -2.94
CA SER A 47 23.13 0.43 -3.43
C SER A 47 24.16 1.44 -3.94
N THR A 48 25.43 1.21 -3.62
CA THR A 48 26.56 1.94 -4.21
C THR A 48 27.04 1.32 -5.54
N ASP A 49 26.57 0.11 -5.85
CA ASP A 49 26.84 -0.58 -7.10
C ASP A 49 25.70 -0.32 -8.11
N PRO A 50 25.95 0.46 -9.18
CA PRO A 50 24.95 0.74 -10.21
C PRO A 50 24.62 -0.49 -11.07
N ALA A 51 25.45 -1.53 -11.04
CA ALA A 51 25.22 -2.79 -11.75
C ALA A 51 24.48 -3.82 -10.89
N ALA A 52 24.15 -3.50 -9.63
CA ALA A 52 23.42 -4.41 -8.76
C ALA A 52 22.08 -4.81 -9.41
N PRO A 53 21.78 -6.12 -9.49
CA PRO A 53 20.56 -6.59 -10.12
C PRO A 53 19.34 -6.05 -9.37
N ARG A 54 18.31 -5.67 -10.14
CA ARG A 54 17.03 -5.21 -9.62
C ARG A 54 16.09 -6.39 -9.45
N HIS A 55 15.41 -6.45 -8.32
CA HIS A 55 14.47 -7.51 -7.97
C HIS A 55 13.15 -6.88 -7.55
N ALA A 56 12.05 -7.30 -8.19
CA ALA A 56 10.72 -6.97 -7.71
C ALA A 56 10.40 -7.88 -6.52
N VAL A 57 10.07 -7.27 -5.39
CA VAL A 57 9.39 -7.96 -4.29
C VAL A 57 7.91 -7.78 -4.53
N SER A 58 7.10 -8.83 -4.42
CA SER A 58 5.70 -8.75 -4.84
C SER A 58 4.76 -9.48 -3.90
N TRP A 59 3.56 -8.92 -3.74
CA TRP A 59 2.43 -9.50 -3.01
C TRP A 59 1.12 -9.02 -3.64
N PHE A 60 0.00 -9.66 -3.32
CA PHE A 60 -1.31 -9.26 -3.84
C PHE A 60 -1.84 -7.99 -3.13
N GLY A 61 -2.42 -7.08 -3.91
CA GLY A 61 -2.90 -5.78 -3.42
C GLY A 61 -4.22 -5.80 -2.65
N ASN A 62 -4.88 -6.96 -2.52
CA ASN A 62 -6.10 -7.06 -1.71
C ASN A 62 -5.79 -7.15 -0.21
N PRO A 63 -6.60 -6.52 0.66
CA PRO A 63 -6.50 -6.73 2.10
C PRO A 63 -6.67 -8.20 2.48
N ALA A 64 -5.69 -8.75 3.21
CA ALA A 64 -5.75 -10.13 3.71
C ALA A 64 -6.64 -10.27 4.96
N GLU A 65 -6.63 -9.25 5.82
CA GLU A 65 -7.26 -9.27 7.15
C GLU A 65 -8.72 -9.72 7.18
N PRO A 66 -9.64 -9.10 6.42
CA PRO A 66 -11.04 -9.48 6.51
C PRO A 66 -11.30 -10.89 5.97
N GLU A 67 -10.47 -11.40 5.06
CA GLU A 67 -10.62 -12.74 4.51
C GLU A 67 -10.20 -13.81 5.51
N PHE A 68 -9.05 -13.65 6.18
CA PHE A 68 -8.63 -14.64 7.18
C PHE A 68 -9.38 -14.54 8.51
N CYS A 69 -9.95 -13.37 8.84
CA CYS A 69 -10.79 -13.19 10.03
C CYS A 69 -12.20 -13.76 9.82
N PHE A 70 -12.71 -13.73 8.59
CA PHE A 70 -14.04 -14.19 8.23
C PHE A 70 -13.98 -15.08 6.98
N ASP A 71 -14.29 -14.50 5.81
CA ASP A 71 -14.31 -15.17 4.52
C ASP A 71 -14.17 -14.14 3.39
N GLN A 72 -13.97 -14.63 2.16
CA GLN A 72 -13.83 -13.80 0.97
C GLN A 72 -15.07 -12.92 0.69
N ALA A 73 -16.26 -13.42 0.99
CA ALA A 73 -17.50 -12.66 0.75
C ALA A 73 -17.62 -11.45 1.68
N THR A 74 -17.22 -11.61 2.94
CA THR A 74 -17.14 -10.56 3.95
C THR A 74 -16.03 -9.57 3.59
N ALA A 75 -14.85 -10.07 3.21
CA ALA A 75 -13.76 -9.24 2.71
C ALA A 75 -14.18 -8.32 1.57
N ARG A 76 -14.84 -8.87 0.54
CA ARG A 76 -15.40 -8.08 -0.58
C ARG A 76 -16.31 -6.96 -0.08
N LYS A 77 -17.31 -7.28 0.75
CA LYS A 77 -18.29 -6.29 1.24
C LYS A 77 -17.62 -5.17 2.06
N LEU A 78 -16.72 -5.53 2.97
CA LEU A 78 -16.08 -4.54 3.84
C LEU A 78 -15.07 -3.68 3.10
N CYS A 79 -14.25 -4.28 2.23
CA CYS A 79 -13.28 -3.54 1.43
C CYS A 79 -13.97 -2.60 0.42
N ASP A 80 -15.11 -3.01 -0.15
CA ASP A 80 -15.90 -2.23 -1.11
C ASP A 80 -16.94 -1.29 -0.43
N TRP A 81 -16.92 -1.14 0.91
CA TRP A 81 -17.79 -0.20 1.64
C TRP A 81 -17.46 1.30 1.39
N GLY A 82 -16.68 1.59 0.35
CA GLY A 82 -16.20 2.93 0.01
C GLY A 82 -15.15 3.42 1.00
N VAL A 83 -15.23 4.71 1.37
CA VAL A 83 -14.20 5.37 2.18
C VAL A 83 -13.97 4.70 3.54
N ARG A 84 -15.01 4.08 4.13
CA ARG A 84 -14.90 3.37 5.41
C ARG A 84 -14.05 2.12 5.28
N GLY A 85 -14.34 1.29 4.27
CA GLY A 85 -13.55 0.11 3.93
C GLY A 85 -12.10 0.47 3.62
N ARG A 86 -11.90 1.46 2.75
CA ARG A 86 -10.56 1.94 2.38
C ARG A 86 -9.73 2.38 3.58
N ARG A 87 -10.28 3.23 4.44
CA ARG A 87 -9.57 3.76 5.62
C ARG A 87 -9.31 2.72 6.69
N GLY A 88 -10.11 1.66 6.75
CA GLY A 88 -10.03 0.63 7.79
C GLY A 88 -9.21 -0.60 7.38
N LEU A 89 -9.16 -0.93 6.09
CA LEU A 89 -8.69 -2.24 5.63
C LEU A 89 -7.65 -2.19 4.51
N HIS A 90 -7.51 -1.10 3.74
CA HIS A 90 -6.60 -1.10 2.58
C HIS A 90 -5.15 -0.89 3.00
N ASN A 91 -4.57 -1.88 3.70
CA ASN A 91 -3.27 -1.81 4.35
C ASN A 91 -2.21 -2.68 3.67
N GLU A 92 -2.31 -2.90 2.35
CA GLU A 92 -1.36 -3.77 1.60
C GLU A 92 -0.54 -2.97 0.58
N TYR A 93 -0.25 -1.70 0.88
CA TYR A 93 0.38 -0.73 -0.04
C TYR A 93 -0.30 -0.65 -1.42
N CYS A 94 -1.62 -0.84 -1.41
CA CYS A 94 -2.48 -0.75 -2.56
C CYS A 94 -3.84 -0.29 -2.07
N GLU A 95 -4.26 0.89 -2.50
CA GLU A 95 -5.56 1.45 -2.18
C GLU A 95 -6.36 1.67 -3.45
N TYR A 96 -7.69 1.57 -3.34
CA TYR A 96 -8.55 1.81 -4.48
C TYR A 96 -9.80 2.61 -4.13
N ALA A 97 -10.37 3.25 -5.15
CA ALA A 97 -11.69 3.84 -5.12
C ALA A 97 -12.51 3.32 -6.30
N VAL A 98 -13.80 3.07 -6.06
CA VAL A 98 -14.75 2.76 -7.13
C VAL A 98 -15.38 4.07 -7.57
N VAL A 99 -15.10 4.47 -8.81
CA VAL A 99 -15.77 5.60 -9.44
C VAL A 99 -17.16 5.13 -9.85
N THR A 100 -18.19 5.92 -9.56
CA THR A 100 -19.58 5.62 -9.91
C THR A 100 -20.13 6.67 -10.86
N ALA A 101 -21.04 6.26 -11.74
CA ALA A 101 -21.73 7.14 -12.68
C ALA A 101 -23.20 6.73 -12.81
N PRO A 102 -24.11 7.66 -13.14
CA PRO A 102 -25.49 7.32 -13.42
C PRO A 102 -25.61 6.59 -14.78
N ASP A 103 -26.43 5.55 -14.85
CA ASP A 103 -26.85 4.94 -16.11
C ASP A 103 -27.89 5.80 -16.87
N SER A 104 -28.34 5.33 -18.03
CA SER A 104 -29.37 6.00 -18.83
C SER A 104 -30.73 6.18 -18.12
N GLN A 105 -30.95 5.46 -17.01
CA GLN A 105 -32.14 5.57 -16.14
C GLN A 105 -31.87 6.42 -14.89
N GLY A 106 -30.66 6.99 -14.74
CA GLY A 106 -30.25 7.79 -13.58
C GLY A 106 -29.84 6.96 -12.36
N ARG A 107 -29.67 5.63 -12.49
CA ARG A 107 -29.21 4.79 -11.37
C ARG A 107 -27.70 4.84 -11.27
N MET A 108 -27.17 5.15 -10.09
CA MET A 108 -25.73 5.14 -9.84
C MET A 108 -25.20 3.70 -9.90
N ARG A 109 -24.21 3.45 -10.75
CA ARG A 109 -23.56 2.15 -10.98
C ARG A 109 -22.04 2.30 -10.91
N PRO A 110 -21.29 1.23 -10.56
CA PRO A 110 -19.84 1.26 -10.60
C PRO A 110 -19.35 1.42 -12.04
N LYS A 111 -18.56 2.45 -12.28
CA LYS A 111 -18.06 2.80 -13.61
C LYS A 111 -16.67 2.24 -13.85
N ARG A 112 -15.76 2.41 -12.89
CA ARG A 112 -14.38 1.90 -12.94
C ARG A 112 -13.76 1.85 -11.55
N VAL A 113 -12.65 1.14 -11.43
CA VAL A 113 -11.82 1.10 -10.23
C VAL A 113 -10.55 1.91 -10.50
N GLN A 114 -10.22 2.83 -9.61
CA GLN A 114 -8.94 3.55 -9.60
C GLN A 114 -8.08 3.00 -8.47
N VAL A 115 -6.91 2.49 -8.79
CA VAL A 115 -5.93 1.90 -7.87
C VAL A 115 -4.70 2.80 -7.80
N THR A 116 -4.15 2.98 -6.61
CA THR A 116 -2.90 3.71 -6.36
C THR A 116 -1.98 2.97 -5.40
N THR A 117 -0.68 3.07 -5.67
CA THR A 117 0.41 2.68 -4.77
C THR A 117 1.31 3.89 -4.44
N GLU A 118 0.84 5.11 -4.69
CA GLU A 118 1.61 6.32 -4.44
C GLU A 118 1.62 6.70 -2.95
N LEU A 119 2.81 7.00 -2.42
CA LEU A 119 3.02 7.34 -1.00
C LEU A 119 2.52 8.77 -0.71
N SER A 120 1.82 8.95 0.41
CA SER A 120 1.28 10.25 0.82
C SER A 120 2.35 11.32 1.04
N GLU A 121 3.53 10.89 1.49
CA GLU A 121 4.66 11.71 1.90
C GLU A 121 5.24 12.47 0.72
N TYR A 122 5.23 11.86 -0.47
CA TYR A 122 5.61 12.54 -1.70
C TYR A 122 4.69 13.73 -1.98
N TYR A 123 3.38 13.53 -1.86
CA TYR A 123 2.39 14.60 -2.05
C TYR A 123 2.44 15.65 -0.94
N GLN A 124 2.81 15.27 0.29
CA GLN A 124 3.03 16.24 1.37
C GLN A 124 4.23 17.16 1.05
N VAL A 125 5.31 16.63 0.47
CA VAL A 125 6.45 17.46 0.00
C VAL A 125 5.99 18.44 -1.07
N LEU A 126 5.25 17.98 -2.08
CA LEU A 126 4.71 18.89 -3.10
C LEU A 126 3.77 19.93 -2.46
N ALA A 127 2.89 19.52 -1.56
CA ALA A 127 1.96 20.42 -0.88
C ALA A 127 2.64 21.49 -0.03
N GLU A 128 3.73 21.12 0.64
CA GLU A 128 4.49 21.98 1.53
C GLU A 128 5.35 22.98 0.75
N ASP A 129 5.91 22.58 -0.39
CA ASP A 129 6.98 23.32 -1.05
C ASP A 129 6.63 23.87 -2.43
N ASP A 130 5.74 23.21 -3.18
CA ASP A 130 5.29 23.63 -4.51
C ASP A 130 3.80 23.29 -4.75
N PRO A 131 2.88 24.08 -4.16
CA PRO A 131 1.44 23.87 -4.31
C PRO A 131 0.96 23.86 -5.76
N ASP A 132 1.61 24.63 -6.63
CA ASP A 132 1.23 24.75 -8.04
C ASP A 132 1.54 23.44 -8.79
N LEU A 133 2.74 22.88 -8.58
CA LEU A 133 3.09 21.55 -9.10
C LEU A 133 2.18 20.45 -8.52
N LEU A 134 1.90 20.47 -7.21
CA LEU A 134 0.92 19.55 -6.61
C LEU A 134 -0.41 19.59 -7.37
N ARG A 135 -0.93 20.79 -7.62
CA ARG A 135 -2.23 20.95 -8.29
C ARG A 135 -2.17 20.47 -9.74
N GLU A 136 -1.06 20.73 -10.45
CA GLU A 136 -0.82 20.22 -11.79
C GLU A 136 -0.82 18.69 -11.81
N THR A 137 0.02 18.05 -10.98
CA THR A 137 0.10 16.59 -10.82
C THR A 137 -1.27 15.96 -10.53
N LEU A 138 -2.07 16.57 -9.65
CA LEU A 138 -3.43 16.09 -9.35
C LEU A 138 -4.41 16.32 -10.50
N THR A 139 -4.27 17.41 -11.25
CA THR A 139 -5.10 17.70 -12.43
C THR A 139 -4.88 16.64 -13.50
N GLU A 140 -3.63 16.33 -13.81
CA GLU A 140 -3.26 15.30 -14.77
C GLU A 140 -3.78 13.92 -14.34
N THR A 141 -3.61 13.60 -13.05
CA THR A 141 -4.06 12.32 -12.48
C THR A 141 -5.58 12.15 -12.57
N LEU A 142 -6.34 13.21 -12.33
CA LEU A 142 -7.81 13.18 -12.38
C LEU A 142 -8.35 13.19 -13.82
N GLY A 143 -7.58 13.72 -14.78
CA GLY A 143 -8.09 13.97 -16.14
C GLY A 143 -9.23 14.99 -16.19
N THR A 144 -9.39 15.81 -15.14
CA THR A 144 -10.46 16.80 -15.01
C THR A 144 -9.93 18.22 -14.93
N LYS A 145 -10.82 19.20 -14.68
CA LYS A 145 -10.41 20.56 -14.31
C LYS A 145 -9.55 20.54 -13.04
N PRO A 146 -8.63 21.50 -12.88
CA PRO A 146 -7.82 21.60 -11.68
C PRO A 146 -8.66 21.66 -10.40
N PRO A 147 -8.33 20.89 -9.36
CA PRO A 147 -9.01 20.99 -8.08
C PRO A 147 -8.81 22.38 -7.48
N ARG A 148 -9.80 22.86 -6.72
CA ARG A 148 -9.69 24.17 -6.07
C ARG A 148 -8.73 24.07 -4.89
N TRP A 149 -8.11 25.18 -4.51
CA TRP A 149 -7.24 25.21 -3.33
C TRP A 149 -7.97 24.81 -2.05
N GLN A 150 -9.26 25.13 -1.95
CA GLN A 150 -10.10 24.73 -0.83
C GLN A 150 -10.31 23.22 -0.75
N ASP A 151 -10.28 22.53 -1.89
CA ASP A 151 -10.40 21.07 -1.94
C ASP A 151 -9.10 20.39 -1.47
N LEU A 152 -7.96 21.08 -1.62
CA LEU A 152 -6.62 20.58 -1.27
C LEU A 152 -6.13 21.00 0.12
N TYR A 153 -6.45 22.20 0.58
CA TYR A 153 -5.95 22.80 1.83
C TYR A 153 -7.08 23.21 2.80
N GLY A 154 -8.34 22.95 2.45
CA GLY A 154 -9.51 23.22 3.30
C GLY A 154 -10.22 24.55 3.00
N PRO A 155 -11.45 24.73 3.49
CA PRO A 155 -12.38 25.76 3.04
C PRO A 155 -11.91 27.21 3.27
N ALA A 156 -11.00 27.42 4.23
CA ALA A 156 -10.46 28.75 4.54
C ALA A 156 -9.27 29.16 3.65
N VAL A 157 -8.73 28.25 2.83
CA VAL A 157 -7.50 28.49 2.06
C VAL A 157 -7.84 28.80 0.60
N ALA A 158 -7.92 30.09 0.27
CA ALA A 158 -8.13 30.56 -1.10
C ALA A 158 -6.83 30.60 -1.92
N ASN A 159 -5.67 30.74 -1.26
CA ASN A 159 -4.35 30.74 -1.88
C ASN A 159 -3.32 30.14 -0.90
N PRO A 160 -2.77 28.95 -1.16
CA PRO A 160 -1.80 28.32 -0.26
C PRO A 160 -0.47 29.08 -0.18
N GLN A 161 -0.14 29.93 -1.15
CA GLN A 161 1.09 30.72 -1.14
C GLN A 161 1.11 31.82 -0.06
N LEU A 162 -0.03 32.09 0.59
CA LEU A 162 -0.13 32.99 1.73
C LEU A 162 0.17 32.30 3.07
N LEU A 163 0.31 30.97 3.07
CA LEU A 163 0.64 30.17 4.24
C LEU A 163 2.15 29.89 4.28
N SER A 164 2.69 29.73 5.48
CA SER A 164 4.05 29.18 5.64
C SER A 164 4.11 27.72 5.18
N PRO A 165 5.29 27.15 4.86
CA PRO A 165 5.44 25.72 4.56
C PRO A 165 4.76 24.79 5.59
N ALA A 166 5.03 25.01 6.88
CA ALA A 166 4.40 24.24 7.96
C ALA A 166 2.86 24.39 7.98
N GLN A 167 2.33 25.59 7.74
CA GLN A 167 0.89 25.81 7.64
C GLN A 167 0.29 25.11 6.42
N ARG A 168 0.99 25.10 5.27
CA ARG A 168 0.59 24.36 4.07
C ARG A 168 0.53 22.87 4.35
N ARG A 169 1.56 22.29 4.98
CA ARG A 169 1.60 20.86 5.33
C ARG A 169 0.45 20.48 6.27
N VAL A 170 0.20 21.24 7.34
CA VAL A 170 -0.92 20.98 8.27
C VAL A 170 -2.28 21.08 7.58
N ALA A 171 -2.48 22.12 6.76
CA ALA A 171 -3.73 22.34 6.03
C ALA A 171 -4.00 21.24 4.99
N PHE A 172 -2.97 20.88 4.21
CA PHE A 172 -3.05 19.77 3.26
C PHE A 172 -3.29 18.44 3.95
N ALA A 173 -2.54 18.16 5.02
CA ALA A 173 -2.68 16.89 5.73
C ALA A 173 -4.08 16.71 6.32
N ARG A 174 -4.62 17.75 6.96
CA ARG A 174 -6.01 17.74 7.45
C ARG A 174 -7.01 17.45 6.33
N GLN A 175 -6.79 18.02 5.15
CA GLN A 175 -7.74 17.92 4.06
C GLN A 175 -7.58 16.62 3.24
N MET A 176 -6.38 16.06 3.10
CA MET A 176 -6.08 15.07 2.07
C MET A 176 -5.45 13.76 2.56
N THR A 177 -4.65 13.77 3.62
CA THR A 177 -3.88 12.58 4.09
C THR A 177 -4.30 12.07 5.47
N GLY A 178 -4.74 12.94 6.37
CA GLY A 178 -4.76 12.70 7.81
C GLY A 178 -3.35 12.82 8.42
N HIS A 179 -3.22 12.58 9.73
CA HIS A 179 -1.94 12.74 10.43
C HIS A 179 -0.92 11.63 10.14
N GLY A 180 -1.31 10.49 9.56
CA GLY A 180 -0.37 9.45 9.10
C GLY A 180 0.63 8.95 10.17
N LYS A 181 0.24 8.91 11.45
CA LYS A 181 1.12 8.68 12.63
C LYS A 181 2.26 9.69 12.82
N HIS A 182 2.37 10.76 12.05
CA HIS A 182 3.33 11.83 12.28
C HIS A 182 2.99 12.63 13.55
N THR A 183 3.90 12.63 14.52
CA THR A 183 3.72 13.30 15.81
C THR A 183 3.46 14.79 15.67
N ASP A 184 4.17 15.48 14.78
CA ASP A 184 4.01 16.92 14.54
C ASP A 184 2.62 17.27 14.00
N LEU A 185 2.06 16.43 13.13
CA LEU A 185 0.69 16.60 12.62
C LEU A 185 -0.36 16.30 13.70
N PHE A 186 -0.14 15.28 14.53
CA PHE A 186 -1.00 14.98 15.67
C PHE A 186 -1.03 16.14 16.67
N GLU A 187 0.13 16.68 17.03
CA GLU A 187 0.25 17.84 17.93
C GLU A 187 -0.38 19.11 17.34
N ALA A 188 -0.35 19.26 16.01
CA ALA A 188 -1.08 20.30 15.28
C ALA A 188 -2.60 20.05 15.17
N GLY A 189 -3.11 18.98 15.80
CA GLY A 189 -4.53 18.63 15.85
C GLY A 189 -5.09 18.09 14.54
N VAL A 190 -4.24 17.62 13.62
CA VAL A 190 -4.68 16.98 12.37
C VAL A 190 -5.38 15.65 12.70
N PRO A 191 -6.58 15.39 12.17
CA PRO A 191 -7.31 14.16 12.44
C PRO A 191 -6.60 12.93 11.84
N ARG A 192 -6.89 11.74 12.40
CA ARG A 192 -6.38 10.47 11.86
C ARG A 192 -6.78 10.26 10.40
N HIS A 193 -7.99 10.66 10.06
CA HIS A 193 -8.52 10.57 8.71
C HIS A 193 -8.78 11.97 8.17
N PRO A 194 -8.54 12.21 6.87
CA PRO A 194 -8.72 13.53 6.30
C PRO A 194 -10.19 13.97 6.28
N ASP A 195 -10.40 15.28 6.40
CA ASP A 195 -11.71 15.94 6.35
C ASP A 195 -12.23 16.04 4.90
N GLY A 196 -11.33 16.15 3.93
CA GLY A 196 -11.68 16.26 2.51
C GLY A 196 -12.05 14.93 1.86
N SER A 197 -12.84 15.04 0.79
CA SER A 197 -13.32 13.89 0.02
C SER A 197 -12.48 13.60 -1.23
N LEU A 198 -11.64 14.53 -1.70
CA LEU A 198 -11.02 14.43 -3.02
C LEU A 198 -10.14 13.18 -3.16
N ASN A 199 -9.22 12.93 -2.21
CA ASN A 199 -8.45 11.69 -2.21
C ASN A 199 -9.36 10.48 -1.95
N ALA A 200 -10.32 10.59 -1.04
CA ALA A 200 -11.21 9.49 -0.66
C ALA A 200 -11.97 8.91 -1.86
N VAL A 201 -12.44 9.75 -2.78
CA VAL A 201 -13.25 9.31 -3.94
C VAL A 201 -12.44 8.98 -5.19
N ASN A 202 -11.17 9.39 -5.30
CA ASN A 202 -10.34 9.19 -6.50
C ASN A 202 -9.07 8.33 -6.29
N ALA A 203 -8.82 7.86 -5.06
CA ALA A 203 -7.58 7.15 -4.69
C ALA A 203 -6.33 7.81 -5.32
N LEU A 204 -6.10 9.08 -4.99
CA LEU A 204 -4.97 9.86 -5.54
C LEU A 204 -3.65 9.28 -5.03
N PHE A 205 -3.57 9.02 -3.73
CA PHE A 205 -2.45 8.39 -3.08
C PHE A 205 -2.94 7.62 -1.85
N MET A 206 -2.09 6.76 -1.32
CA MET A 206 -2.39 5.96 -0.15
C MET A 206 -2.53 6.87 1.08
N ALA A 207 -3.59 6.67 1.87
CA ALA A 207 -3.85 7.43 3.10
C ALA A 207 -3.99 6.51 4.33
N HIS A 208 -3.94 5.20 4.14
CA HIS A 208 -3.91 4.26 5.24
C HIS A 208 -2.58 4.42 6.00
N PRO A 209 -2.58 4.62 7.34
CA PRO A 209 -1.36 4.92 8.10
C PRO A 209 -0.31 3.81 8.17
N ILE A 210 -0.59 2.65 7.57
CA ILE A 210 0.35 1.52 7.46
C ILE A 210 1.05 1.51 6.09
N ASN A 211 0.48 2.17 5.09
CA ASN A 211 1.06 2.24 3.75
C ASN A 211 2.09 3.37 3.63
N GLY A 212 2.73 3.74 4.75
CA GLY A 212 3.69 4.83 4.84
C GLY A 212 5.09 4.44 4.42
N LEU A 213 5.91 5.46 4.15
CA LEU A 213 7.33 5.32 3.84
C LEU A 213 8.10 4.68 5.01
N ASP A 214 7.71 5.04 6.24
CA ASP A 214 8.29 4.51 7.48
C ASP A 214 8.09 3.00 7.60
N ASP A 215 6.86 2.52 7.41
CA ASP A 215 6.53 1.10 7.48
C ASP A 215 7.20 0.33 6.33
N LEU A 216 7.31 0.92 5.12
CA LEU A 216 7.95 0.28 3.96
C LEU A 216 9.46 0.07 4.17
N ILE A 217 10.17 1.12 4.59
CA ILE A 217 11.60 1.01 4.92
C ILE A 217 11.76 0.10 6.14
N GLY A 218 10.87 0.23 7.12
CA GLY A 218 10.93 -0.47 8.39
C GLY A 218 10.83 -1.98 8.26
N ILE A 219 9.92 -2.48 7.40
CA ILE A 219 9.74 -3.92 7.23
C ILE A 219 10.86 -4.58 6.44
N VAL A 220 11.45 -3.87 5.47
CA VAL A 220 12.64 -4.34 4.74
C VAL A 220 13.86 -4.35 5.66
N ALA A 221 14.06 -3.29 6.45
CA ALA A 221 15.13 -3.23 7.45
C ALA A 221 15.00 -4.34 8.50
N PHE A 222 13.77 -4.59 8.97
CA PHE A 222 13.46 -5.68 9.89
C PHE A 222 13.84 -7.04 9.29
N GLY A 223 13.47 -7.29 8.04
CA GLY A 223 13.78 -8.54 7.34
C GLY A 223 15.27 -8.72 7.02
N ALA A 224 16.01 -7.64 6.79
CA ALA A 224 17.41 -7.65 6.36
C ALA A 224 18.41 -8.02 7.47
N LYS A 225 18.23 -9.21 8.05
CA LYS A 225 19.13 -9.89 8.98
C LYS A 225 19.20 -11.37 8.58
N PRO A 226 20.33 -12.06 8.75
CA PRO A 226 20.46 -13.48 8.43
C PRO A 226 19.76 -14.31 9.52
N TYR A 227 18.43 -14.32 9.51
CA TYR A 227 17.63 -15.12 10.43
C TYR A 227 17.81 -16.60 10.11
N ALA A 228 18.16 -17.37 11.13
CA ALA A 228 18.46 -18.78 11.01
C ALA A 228 17.67 -19.60 12.03
N ARG A 229 17.51 -20.88 11.75
CA ARG A 229 17.09 -21.91 12.72
C ARG A 229 18.14 -23.00 12.78
N ARG A 230 18.21 -23.72 13.89
CA ARG A 230 19.05 -24.92 14.00
C ARG A 230 18.26 -26.16 13.61
N THR A 231 18.84 -26.98 12.74
CA THR A 231 18.29 -28.31 12.42
C THR A 231 18.57 -29.29 13.56
N ALA A 232 17.95 -30.47 13.51
CA ALA A 232 18.23 -31.56 14.44
C ALA A 232 19.70 -32.02 14.41
N THR A 233 20.42 -31.79 13.30
CA THR A 233 21.85 -32.09 13.14
C THR A 233 22.76 -30.95 13.62
N GLY A 234 22.19 -29.81 14.02
CA GLY A 234 22.92 -28.63 14.50
C GLY A 234 23.35 -27.65 13.41
N GLU A 235 23.02 -27.94 12.14
CA GLU A 235 23.26 -27.06 10.99
C GLU A 235 22.34 -25.86 11.02
N LEU A 236 22.75 -24.76 10.36
CA LEU A 236 21.93 -23.56 10.21
C LEU A 236 21.15 -23.62 8.89
N GLU A 237 19.85 -23.37 8.97
CA GLU A 237 18.98 -23.15 7.83
C GLU A 237 18.29 -21.79 7.96
N ALA A 238 17.78 -21.25 6.84
CA ALA A 238 17.01 -20.00 6.87
C ALA A 238 15.76 -20.15 7.75
N ALA A 239 15.50 -19.14 8.58
CA ALA A 239 14.28 -19.12 9.39
C ALA A 239 13.04 -18.87 8.52
N GLY A 240 11.93 -19.53 8.86
CA GLY A 240 10.64 -19.33 8.22
C GLY A 240 9.87 -18.12 8.77
N ARG A 241 8.76 -17.79 8.12
CA ARG A 241 7.83 -16.72 8.50
C ARG A 241 7.52 -16.72 9.99
N ASP A 242 7.01 -17.85 10.50
CA ASP A 242 6.50 -17.93 11.86
C ASP A 242 7.60 -17.79 12.92
N GLN A 243 8.85 -18.12 12.57
CA GLN A 243 10.01 -17.89 13.44
C GLN A 243 10.36 -16.40 13.50
N ILE A 244 10.42 -15.76 12.34
CA ILE A 244 10.80 -14.35 12.22
C ILE A 244 9.81 -13.45 12.95
N PHE A 245 8.51 -13.63 12.71
CA PHE A 245 7.48 -12.76 13.26
C PHE A 245 7.07 -13.08 14.71
N ARG A 246 7.57 -14.16 15.32
CA ARG A 246 7.36 -14.46 16.75
C ARG A 246 8.46 -14.01 17.68
N GLN A 247 9.47 -13.33 17.15
CA GLN A 247 10.49 -12.70 17.98
C GLN A 247 9.90 -11.64 18.92
N ASP A 248 8.78 -11.03 18.51
CA ASP A 248 8.04 -10.05 19.26
C ASP A 248 6.54 -10.26 19.02
N SER A 249 5.77 -10.32 20.11
CA SER A 249 4.31 -10.46 20.04
C SER A 249 3.62 -9.33 19.27
N GLU A 250 4.22 -8.15 19.20
CA GLU A 250 3.67 -7.02 18.42
C GLU A 250 3.81 -7.23 16.91
N LEU A 251 4.74 -8.10 16.48
CA LEU A 251 5.01 -8.41 15.07
C LEU A 251 4.20 -9.61 14.57
N GLU A 252 3.68 -10.48 15.45
CA GLU A 252 3.00 -11.71 15.04
C GLU A 252 1.80 -11.44 14.11
N GLN A 253 1.07 -10.34 14.35
CA GLN A 253 -0.06 -9.92 13.49
C GLN A 253 0.38 -9.54 12.07
N LEU A 254 1.60 -9.02 11.89
CA LEU A 254 2.12 -8.61 10.59
C LEU A 254 2.35 -9.83 9.67
N ALA A 255 2.64 -11.01 10.24
CA ALA A 255 2.81 -12.25 9.49
C ALA A 255 1.56 -12.69 8.70
N CYS A 256 0.41 -12.10 9.01
CA CYS A 256 -0.88 -12.41 8.43
C CYS A 256 -1.28 -11.50 7.27
N ARG A 257 -0.60 -10.37 7.09
CA ARG A 257 -0.74 -9.50 5.91
C ARG A 257 -0.07 -10.12 4.70
N ASN A 258 -0.35 -9.59 3.52
CA ASN A 258 0.35 -9.97 2.29
C ASN A 258 1.72 -9.28 2.18
N ALA A 259 1.77 -7.98 2.47
CA ALA A 259 2.95 -7.15 2.26
C ALA A 259 4.11 -7.48 3.20
N ASP A 260 3.84 -7.53 4.51
CA ASP A 260 4.90 -7.63 5.50
C ASP A 260 5.73 -8.92 5.39
N PRO A 261 5.12 -10.12 5.33
CA PRO A 261 5.91 -11.34 5.20
C PRO A 261 6.61 -11.41 3.84
N ALA A 262 6.02 -10.90 2.75
CA ALA A 262 6.69 -10.89 1.45
C ALA A 262 7.96 -10.02 1.48
N ALA A 263 7.86 -8.80 2.03
CA ALA A 263 8.99 -7.89 2.16
C ALA A 263 10.06 -8.40 3.13
N ALA A 264 9.66 -8.82 4.33
CA ALA A 264 10.59 -9.30 5.35
C ALA A 264 11.31 -10.59 4.92
N LEU A 265 10.59 -11.55 4.33
CA LEU A 265 11.19 -12.82 3.91
C LEU A 265 12.12 -12.66 2.70
N ALA A 266 11.78 -11.80 1.74
CA ALA A 266 12.67 -11.50 0.63
C ALA A 266 14.00 -10.91 1.12
N ALA A 267 13.94 -9.97 2.07
CA ALA A 267 15.13 -9.37 2.68
C ALA A 267 15.91 -10.37 3.55
N ALA A 268 15.22 -11.22 4.32
CA ALA A 268 15.83 -12.24 5.17
C ALA A 268 16.58 -13.30 4.35
N ALA A 269 15.97 -13.76 3.24
CA ALA A 269 16.61 -14.70 2.33
C ALA A 269 17.91 -14.12 1.74
N ALA A 270 17.88 -12.86 1.27
CA ALA A 270 19.06 -12.19 0.76
C ALA A 270 20.16 -12.02 1.84
N ALA A 271 19.77 -11.60 3.05
CA ALA A 271 20.71 -11.43 4.16
C ALA A 271 21.32 -12.76 4.61
N PHE A 272 20.56 -13.86 4.60
CA PHE A 272 21.05 -15.21 4.90
C PHE A 272 22.10 -15.68 3.90
N GLU A 273 22.01 -15.27 2.62
CA GLU A 273 23.05 -15.46 1.59
C GLU A 273 24.22 -14.46 1.71
N GLY A 274 24.21 -13.62 2.74
CA GLY A 274 25.21 -12.58 2.97
C GLY A 274 25.20 -11.47 1.93
N ARG A 275 24.04 -11.19 1.33
CA ARG A 275 23.83 -10.08 0.41
C ARG A 275 23.28 -8.87 1.17
N THR A 276 23.74 -7.69 0.82
CA THR A 276 23.11 -6.44 1.27
C THR A 276 21.89 -6.15 0.40
N VAL A 277 20.78 -5.79 1.04
CA VAL A 277 19.54 -5.34 0.41
C VAL A 277 19.53 -3.81 0.40
N SER A 278 19.07 -3.22 -0.71
CA SER A 278 18.80 -1.79 -0.79
C SER A 278 17.59 -1.49 -1.65
N PHE A 279 16.96 -0.33 -1.50
CA PHE A 279 15.93 0.10 -2.44
C PHE A 279 16.55 0.53 -3.77
N ALA A 280 15.90 0.15 -4.87
CA ALA A 280 16.28 0.61 -6.20
C ALA A 280 15.81 2.06 -6.42
N ASP A 281 16.47 2.78 -7.33
CA ASP A 281 15.98 4.09 -7.79
C ASP A 281 14.84 3.93 -8.81
N PRO A 282 13.70 4.63 -8.69
CA PRO A 282 13.23 5.41 -7.54
C PRO A 282 12.65 4.52 -6.43
N LEU A 283 12.69 5.02 -5.19
CA LEU A 283 12.06 4.37 -4.04
C LEU A 283 10.55 4.54 -4.14
N GLY A 284 9.80 3.44 -3.99
CA GLY A 284 8.35 3.45 -3.99
C GLY A 284 7.78 2.03 -4.01
N VAL A 285 6.46 1.94 -4.06
CA VAL A 285 5.71 0.71 -4.32
C VAL A 285 5.12 0.81 -5.71
N TYR A 286 5.28 -0.25 -6.51
CA TYR A 286 4.91 -0.27 -7.91
C TYR A 286 3.97 -1.43 -8.22
N ILE A 287 3.10 -1.23 -9.21
CA ILE A 287 2.28 -2.27 -9.79
C ILE A 287 3.16 -3.09 -10.73
N HIS A 288 3.49 -4.30 -10.31
CA HIS A 288 4.33 -5.22 -11.09
C HIS A 288 3.52 -6.00 -12.11
N ARG A 289 2.30 -6.37 -11.75
CA ARG A 289 1.42 -7.18 -12.59
C ARG A 289 -0.04 -6.87 -12.33
N PHE A 290 -0.83 -6.89 -13.40
CA PHE A 290 -2.28 -7.00 -13.34
C PHE A 290 -2.71 -8.19 -14.21
N ALA A 291 -3.27 -9.23 -13.59
CA ALA A 291 -3.78 -10.40 -14.29
C ALA A 291 -5.15 -10.07 -14.90
N SER A 292 -5.15 -9.34 -16.01
CA SER A 292 -6.38 -8.90 -16.68
C SER A 292 -7.11 -10.00 -17.47
N ASP A 293 -6.42 -11.11 -17.72
CA ASP A 293 -6.89 -12.25 -18.52
C ASP A 293 -8.06 -13.01 -17.89
N VAL A 294 -8.27 -12.83 -16.58
CA VAL A 294 -9.42 -13.41 -15.86
C VAL A 294 -10.69 -12.56 -15.98
N PHE A 295 -10.62 -11.36 -16.55
CA PHE A 295 -11.77 -10.48 -16.71
C PHE A 295 -12.32 -10.55 -18.12
N GLN A 296 -13.63 -10.70 -18.24
CA GLN A 296 -14.32 -10.82 -19.51
C GLN A 296 -15.44 -9.80 -19.66
N PHE A 297 -15.63 -9.35 -20.89
CA PHE A 297 -16.75 -8.53 -21.31
C PHE A 297 -17.40 -9.18 -22.54
N GLU A 298 -18.71 -9.41 -22.47
CA GLU A 298 -19.49 -10.09 -23.52
C GLU A 298 -18.90 -11.46 -23.94
N GLY A 299 -18.30 -12.19 -22.98
CA GLY A 299 -17.69 -13.51 -23.20
C GLY A 299 -16.31 -13.49 -23.87
N GLY A 300 -15.74 -12.31 -24.10
CA GLY A 300 -14.38 -12.11 -24.60
C GLY A 300 -13.49 -11.34 -23.62
N PRO A 301 -12.19 -11.15 -23.93
CA PRO A 301 -11.33 -10.29 -23.12
C PRO A 301 -11.89 -8.87 -23.03
N VAL A 302 -11.68 -8.21 -21.89
CA VAL A 302 -12.01 -6.78 -21.75
C VAL A 302 -11.26 -5.93 -22.80
N PRO A 303 -11.88 -4.86 -23.32
CA PRO A 303 -11.21 -3.91 -24.20
C PRO A 303 -9.90 -3.37 -23.59
N ALA A 304 -8.84 -3.27 -24.40
CA ALA A 304 -7.52 -2.87 -23.92
C ALA A 304 -7.51 -1.44 -23.36
N GLU A 305 -8.31 -0.55 -23.93
CA GLU A 305 -8.52 0.84 -23.49
C GLU A 305 -9.17 0.94 -22.09
N TRP A 306 -9.81 -0.12 -21.60
CA TRP A 306 -10.35 -0.18 -20.24
C TRP A 306 -9.28 -0.48 -19.18
N ILE A 307 -8.06 -0.81 -19.59
CA ILE A 307 -6.91 -1.04 -18.71
C ILE A 307 -5.90 0.08 -18.92
N ARG A 308 -5.86 1.03 -18.00
CA ARG A 308 -5.00 2.22 -18.11
C ARG A 308 -4.01 2.24 -16.96
N THR A 309 -2.73 2.02 -17.26
CA THR A 309 -1.64 2.22 -16.30
C THR A 309 -1.16 3.67 -16.38
N GLY A 310 -0.83 4.26 -15.24
CA GLY A 310 -0.39 5.65 -15.16
C GLY A 310 0.63 5.87 -14.05
N ARG A 311 1.10 7.13 -13.97
CA ARG A 311 2.09 7.63 -12.99
C ARG A 311 3.33 6.74 -12.91
N GLY A 312 4.33 7.12 -13.70
CA GLY A 312 5.58 6.40 -13.86
C GLY A 312 5.70 5.71 -15.23
N ARG A 313 6.77 4.95 -15.40
CA ARG A 313 7.14 4.30 -16.68
C ARG A 313 6.97 2.78 -16.63
N PRO A 314 7.04 2.06 -17.77
CA PRO A 314 6.92 0.61 -17.79
C PRO A 314 7.80 -0.09 -16.74
N GLY A 315 7.17 -0.97 -15.94
CA GLY A 315 7.79 -1.66 -14.81
C GLY A 315 7.82 -0.88 -13.49
N LEU A 316 7.38 0.39 -13.49
CA LEU A 316 7.36 1.28 -12.32
C LEU A 316 6.07 2.14 -12.28
N HIS A 317 4.96 1.62 -12.81
CA HIS A 317 3.67 2.29 -12.71
C HIS A 317 3.14 2.24 -11.28
N GLN A 318 2.50 3.32 -10.83
CA GLN A 318 1.89 3.41 -9.50
C GLN A 318 0.37 3.57 -9.54
N ARG A 319 -0.21 3.70 -10.74
CA ARG A 319 -1.65 3.75 -10.94
C ARG A 319 -2.15 2.73 -11.95
N LEU A 320 -3.34 2.22 -11.67
CA LEU A 320 -4.15 1.42 -12.58
C LEU A 320 -5.58 1.94 -12.52
N GLU A 321 -6.16 2.24 -13.67
CA GLU A 321 -7.61 2.31 -13.82
C GLU A 321 -8.10 1.09 -14.59
N PHE A 322 -9.15 0.46 -14.04
CA PHE A 322 -9.80 -0.69 -14.64
C PHE A 322 -11.29 -0.44 -14.82
N GLY A 323 -11.73 -0.45 -16.08
CA GLY A 323 -13.12 -0.32 -16.49
C GLY A 323 -13.38 0.79 -17.51
N PRO A 324 -14.63 0.89 -17.99
CA PRO A 324 -15.07 1.87 -18.99
C PRO A 324 -14.72 3.33 -18.66
N ALA A 325 -14.42 4.11 -19.70
CA ALA A 325 -14.23 5.57 -19.60
C ALA A 325 -15.57 6.31 -19.43
N ASP A 326 -15.55 7.59 -19.03
CA ASP A 326 -16.77 8.35 -18.70
C ASP A 326 -17.76 8.49 -19.88
N ASP A 327 -17.27 8.49 -21.12
CA ASP A 327 -18.04 8.60 -22.36
C ASP A 327 -18.51 7.25 -22.92
N ASP A 328 -18.05 6.15 -22.35
CA ASP A 328 -18.46 4.79 -22.69
C ASP A 328 -19.86 4.49 -22.08
N PRO A 329 -20.81 3.84 -22.77
CA PRO A 329 -22.12 3.52 -22.20
C PRO A 329 -22.09 2.36 -21.18
N HIS A 330 -21.01 1.57 -21.13
CA HIS A 330 -20.89 0.37 -20.30
C HIS A 330 -20.48 0.66 -18.86
N PHE A 331 -20.63 -0.34 -17.99
CA PHE A 331 -20.34 -0.24 -16.56
C PHE A 331 -19.47 -1.41 -16.08
N LEU A 332 -18.82 -1.22 -14.93
CA LEU A 332 -17.91 -2.21 -14.36
C LEU A 332 -18.63 -3.53 -14.02
N ASP A 333 -19.88 -3.44 -13.57
CA ASP A 333 -20.73 -4.60 -13.23
C ASP A 333 -21.24 -5.39 -14.45
N GLU A 334 -20.87 -4.98 -15.67
CA GLU A 334 -21.07 -5.75 -16.91
C GLU A 334 -19.86 -6.62 -17.28
N ILE A 335 -18.73 -6.44 -16.57
CA ILE A 335 -17.54 -7.28 -16.67
C ILE A 335 -17.72 -8.47 -15.72
N THR A 336 -17.39 -9.67 -16.17
CA THR A 336 -17.28 -10.85 -15.31
C THR A 336 -15.83 -11.15 -14.95
N VAL A 337 -15.60 -11.70 -13.77
CA VAL A 337 -14.31 -12.25 -13.34
C VAL A 337 -14.43 -13.76 -13.20
N ILE A 338 -13.46 -14.48 -13.75
CA ILE A 338 -13.37 -15.94 -13.70
C ILE A 338 -12.42 -16.33 -12.57
N GLU A 339 -12.93 -17.05 -11.58
CA GLU A 339 -12.16 -17.58 -10.47
C GLU A 339 -12.39 -19.10 -10.34
N GLY A 340 -11.48 -19.90 -10.92
CA GLY A 340 -11.67 -21.35 -10.98
C GLY A 340 -12.88 -21.70 -11.85
N ASP A 341 -13.86 -22.38 -11.26
CA ASP A 341 -15.14 -22.72 -11.92
C ASP A 341 -16.24 -21.67 -11.72
N SER A 342 -15.94 -20.56 -11.00
CA SER A 342 -16.90 -19.48 -10.76
C SER A 342 -16.74 -18.37 -11.78
N GLU A 343 -17.86 -17.86 -12.28
CA GLU A 343 -17.95 -16.64 -13.08
C GLU A 343 -18.91 -15.69 -12.37
N GLU A 344 -18.41 -14.52 -11.95
CA GLU A 344 -19.20 -13.54 -11.19
C GLU A 344 -19.04 -12.14 -11.80
N PRO A 345 -20.09 -11.30 -11.79
CA PRO A 345 -19.94 -9.88 -12.10
C PRO A 345 -18.91 -9.19 -11.20
N VAL A 346 -18.17 -8.22 -11.73
CA VAL A 346 -17.28 -7.37 -10.95
C VAL A 346 -18.11 -6.32 -10.22
N THR A 347 -18.26 -6.47 -8.90
CA THR A 347 -19.11 -5.59 -8.09
C THR A 347 -18.37 -4.42 -7.46
N GLY A 348 -17.03 -4.45 -7.47
CA GLY A 348 -16.21 -3.47 -6.79
C GLY A 348 -14.71 -3.66 -7.01
N GLY A 349 -13.90 -2.94 -6.24
CA GLY A 349 -12.45 -2.93 -6.41
C GLY A 349 -11.74 -4.10 -5.77
N TYR A 350 -12.35 -4.76 -4.77
CA TYR A 350 -11.71 -5.90 -4.09
C TYR A 350 -11.37 -7.04 -5.07
N GLN A 351 -12.31 -7.38 -5.96
CA GLN A 351 -12.08 -8.38 -7.01
C GLN A 351 -10.93 -7.99 -7.97
N VAL A 352 -10.80 -6.68 -8.26
CA VAL A 352 -9.74 -6.15 -9.12
C VAL A 352 -8.38 -6.23 -8.43
N VAL A 353 -8.25 -5.74 -7.21
CA VAL A 353 -6.95 -5.68 -6.51
C VAL A 353 -6.42 -7.05 -6.07
N ARG A 354 -7.28 -8.08 -5.98
CA ARG A 354 -6.84 -9.49 -5.86
C ARG A 354 -6.03 -9.98 -7.05
N ARG A 355 -6.13 -9.29 -8.20
CA ARG A 355 -5.42 -9.60 -9.44
C ARG A 355 -4.27 -8.64 -9.71
N VAL A 356 -3.97 -7.74 -8.76
CA VAL A 356 -2.86 -6.80 -8.82
C VAL A 356 -1.76 -7.28 -7.89
N GLU A 357 -0.55 -7.47 -8.44
CA GLU A 357 0.66 -7.69 -7.64
C GLU A 357 1.41 -6.37 -7.53
N VAL A 358 1.72 -5.96 -6.31
CA VAL A 358 2.45 -4.73 -5.99
C VAL A 358 3.67 -5.02 -5.13
N GLY A 359 4.62 -4.09 -5.12
CA GLY A 359 5.70 -4.09 -4.15
C GLY A 359 6.86 -3.16 -4.54
N PRO A 360 7.91 -3.09 -3.71
CA PRO A 360 9.08 -2.31 -4.02
C PRO A 360 10.00 -3.04 -4.99
N VAL A 361 10.81 -2.26 -5.71
CA VAL A 361 11.99 -2.80 -6.39
C VAL A 361 13.19 -2.61 -5.47
N VAL A 362 13.89 -3.71 -5.19
CA VAL A 362 15.13 -3.72 -4.42
C VAL A 362 16.32 -4.04 -5.31
N THR A 363 17.52 -3.78 -4.82
CA THR A 363 18.79 -4.22 -5.39
C THR A 363 19.51 -5.09 -4.39
N LEU A 364 20.16 -6.15 -4.88
CA LEU A 364 20.92 -7.08 -4.04
C LEU A 364 22.42 -6.96 -4.35
N GLY A 365 23.22 -6.78 -3.30
CA GLY A 365 24.67 -6.86 -3.39
C GLY A 365 25.16 -8.25 -3.76
N ALA A 366 26.45 -8.33 -4.10
CA ALA A 366 27.13 -9.61 -4.25
C ALA A 366 27.09 -10.40 -2.92
N PRO A 367 26.96 -11.74 -2.98
CA PRO A 367 26.96 -12.55 -1.76
C PRO A 367 28.34 -12.51 -1.11
N THR A 368 28.35 -12.42 0.22
CA THR A 368 29.56 -12.48 1.05
C THR A 368 29.39 -13.54 2.13
N ALA A 369 30.48 -14.06 2.67
CA ALA A 369 30.38 -15.02 3.77
C ALA A 369 29.75 -14.37 5.00
N VAL A 370 28.68 -14.97 5.54
CA VAL A 370 28.02 -14.53 6.78
C VAL A 370 28.82 -15.02 7.99
N PRO A 371 29.41 -14.12 8.80
CA PRO A 371 30.08 -14.48 10.04
C PRO A 371 29.11 -15.15 11.01
N ALA A 372 29.61 -16.12 11.77
CA ALA A 372 28.79 -16.90 12.69
C ALA A 372 28.04 -16.03 13.72
N GLN A 373 28.63 -14.92 14.15
CA GLN A 373 28.03 -13.99 15.12
C GLN A 373 26.91 -13.11 14.56
N ASP A 374 26.77 -13.05 13.24
CA ASP A 374 25.74 -12.22 12.62
C ASP A 374 24.40 -12.96 12.51
N PHE A 375 24.41 -14.30 12.53
CA PHE A 375 23.20 -15.10 12.46
C PHE A 375 22.31 -14.84 13.68
N VAL A 376 21.06 -14.45 13.40
CA VAL A 376 20.01 -14.37 14.42
C VAL A 376 19.35 -15.73 14.48
N VAL A 377 19.80 -16.59 15.40
CA VAL A 377 19.29 -17.96 15.53
C VAL A 377 18.01 -17.95 16.36
N LEU A 378 16.91 -18.33 15.73
CA LEU A 378 15.57 -18.35 16.30
C LEU A 378 15.17 -19.75 16.74
N PRO A 379 14.41 -19.87 17.84
CA PRO A 379 13.86 -21.15 18.26
C PRO A 379 12.79 -21.62 17.26
N ASP A 380 12.52 -22.93 17.27
CA ASP A 380 11.33 -23.44 16.59
C ASP A 380 10.06 -22.89 17.26
N PRO A 381 9.07 -22.46 16.47
CA PRO A 381 7.84 -21.91 17.03
C PRO A 381 7.00 -23.06 17.62
N PRO A 382 6.22 -22.82 18.69
CA PRO A 382 5.39 -23.86 19.32
C PRO A 382 4.26 -24.40 18.42
N GLY A 383 4.07 -23.84 17.23
CA GLY A 383 3.05 -24.16 16.24
C GLY A 383 2.99 -23.08 15.16
N PRO A 384 2.08 -23.18 14.18
CA PRO A 384 1.92 -22.13 13.19
C PRO A 384 1.30 -20.85 13.78
N ILE A 385 1.53 -19.70 13.15
CA ILE A 385 0.75 -18.47 13.41
C ILE A 385 -0.66 -18.66 12.85
N LEU A 386 -1.67 -18.51 13.72
CA LEU A 386 -3.09 -18.69 13.37
C LEU A 386 -3.74 -17.33 13.12
N CYS A 387 -3.77 -16.87 11.87
CA CYS A 387 -4.22 -15.51 11.53
C CYS A 387 -5.66 -15.19 11.95
N ARG A 388 -6.56 -16.18 11.96
CA ARG A 388 -7.93 -16.01 12.48
C ARG A 388 -8.01 -15.66 13.98
N GLU A 389 -6.91 -15.81 14.71
CA GLU A 389 -6.79 -15.52 16.15
C GLU A 389 -6.02 -14.22 16.39
N ALA A 390 -5.62 -13.50 15.33
CA ALA A 390 -4.94 -12.22 15.43
C ALA A 390 -5.85 -11.16 16.05
N SER A 391 -5.26 -10.26 16.86
CA SER A 391 -5.97 -9.17 17.53
C SER A 391 -6.72 -8.26 16.56
N VAL A 392 -6.22 -8.10 15.34
CA VAL A 392 -6.86 -7.31 14.28
C VAL A 392 -8.27 -7.80 13.93
N CYS A 393 -8.57 -9.09 14.12
CA CYS A 393 -9.90 -9.64 13.87
C CYS A 393 -10.98 -9.04 14.78
N LEU A 394 -10.63 -8.47 15.94
CA LEU A 394 -11.56 -7.71 16.77
C LEU A 394 -11.97 -6.40 16.10
N SER A 395 -11.00 -5.69 15.51
CA SER A 395 -11.24 -4.44 14.77
C SER A 395 -12.03 -4.69 13.49
N VAL A 396 -11.69 -5.73 12.72
CA VAL A 396 -12.45 -6.14 11.53
C VAL A 396 -13.88 -6.55 11.91
N GLY A 397 -14.05 -7.30 13.01
CA GLY A 397 -15.38 -7.68 13.50
C GLY A 397 -16.24 -6.48 13.91
N THR A 398 -15.63 -5.44 14.48
CA THR A 398 -16.31 -4.18 14.79
C THR A 398 -16.76 -3.49 13.50
N LEU A 399 -15.87 -3.38 12.50
CA LEU A 399 -16.19 -2.80 11.20
C LEU A 399 -17.32 -3.58 10.49
N ASN A 400 -17.33 -4.91 10.61
CA ASN A 400 -18.40 -5.74 10.07
C ASN A 400 -19.75 -5.42 10.72
N GLN A 401 -19.80 -5.31 12.04
CA GLN A 401 -21.03 -4.94 12.77
C GLN A 401 -21.54 -3.55 12.35
N GLU A 402 -20.64 -2.60 12.11
CA GLU A 402 -21.01 -1.26 11.62
C GLU A 402 -21.57 -1.31 10.19
N PHE A 403 -20.95 -2.09 9.29
CA PHE A 403 -21.44 -2.30 7.92
C PHE A 403 -22.85 -2.90 7.93
N ASP A 404 -23.01 -3.94 8.71
CA ASP A 404 -24.25 -4.66 8.95
C ASP A 404 -25.36 -3.71 9.44
N ALA A 405 -25.08 -2.89 10.46
CA ALA A 405 -26.03 -1.91 10.96
C ALA A 405 -26.39 -0.84 9.91
N ALA A 406 -25.43 -0.38 9.11
CA ALA A 406 -25.65 0.64 8.10
C ALA A 406 -26.45 0.16 6.88
N THR A 407 -26.43 -1.14 6.59
CA THR A 407 -27.03 -1.73 5.38
C THR A 407 -28.35 -2.46 5.64
N GLY A 408 -28.89 -2.39 6.86
CA GLY A 408 -30.16 -3.03 7.23
C GLY A 408 -30.03 -4.48 7.73
N GLY A 409 -28.82 -4.90 8.07
CA GLY A 409 -28.51 -6.06 8.90
C GLY A 409 -28.11 -7.34 8.15
N PRO A 410 -27.28 -8.21 8.79
CA PRO A 410 -27.14 -9.59 8.40
C PRO A 410 -28.40 -10.31 8.89
N GLY A 411 -28.85 -11.36 8.18
CA GLY A 411 -29.81 -12.31 8.76
C GLY A 411 -29.31 -12.81 10.14
N PRO A 412 -30.20 -13.32 11.01
CA PRO A 412 -29.91 -13.57 12.42
C PRO A 412 -28.61 -14.38 12.62
N ALA A 413 -27.72 -13.81 13.44
CA ALA A 413 -26.43 -14.39 13.78
C ALA A 413 -26.58 -15.80 14.40
N ILE A 414 -26.06 -16.81 13.71
CA ILE A 414 -25.76 -18.10 14.35
C ILE A 414 -24.53 -17.86 15.23
N GLY A 415 -24.77 -17.79 16.54
CA GLY A 415 -23.73 -17.58 17.54
C GLY A 415 -22.61 -18.64 17.51
N PRO A 416 -21.55 -18.42 18.31
CA PRO A 416 -20.39 -19.29 18.32
C PRO A 416 -20.82 -20.70 18.73
N ARG A 417 -20.49 -21.71 17.92
CA ARG A 417 -20.54 -23.11 18.35
C ARG A 417 -19.49 -23.31 19.45
N GLY A 418 -19.89 -23.03 20.68
CA GLY A 418 -19.16 -23.46 21.87
C GLY A 418 -19.00 -24.97 21.80
N ARG A 419 -17.74 -25.43 21.77
CA ARG A 419 -17.41 -26.81 22.08
C ARG A 419 -17.69 -27.03 23.57
N ARG A 420 -18.57 -27.96 23.89
CA ARG A 420 -18.47 -28.77 25.10
C ARG A 420 -17.75 -30.06 24.75
#